data_AF-A0A0Q0GBA3-F1
#
_entry.id   AF-A0A0Q0GBA3-F1
#
_cell.length_a   1.000
_cell.length_b   1.000
_cell.length_c   1.000
_cell.angle_alpha   90.00
_cell.angle_beta   90.00
_cell.angle_gamma   90.00
#
_symmetry.space_group_name_H-M   'P 1'
#
loop_
_entity.id
_entity.type
_entity.pdbx_description
1 polymer ?
#
loop_
_entity_poly.entity_id
_entity_poly.type
_entity_poly.pdbx_seq_one_letter_code
_entity_poly.pdbx_strand_id
1 'polypeptide(L)'
;MRYSRITFILLCFYASSSFGLEIISSSETQKLQEIEQKYNIDDLLISANDKLSTHKKKESDFHALSVEIKSKQTEYEHLVSKLPAKILSRANLSSFYRDLENLVLKIDQLETKYDIDGKSLKREYKSIMAEYDVINETRTNKDEQLAALKSEITKRVIADVSKADTVQSVDLDGSTLCSKFQSINDCLKDSESYIVTNTIKTDPFLNERSVLLSYDVIDASMNMSGNLNYKIKMAFKPSYNSKIDSLINEELGLKSAMITLVSNVAADWFVDGVKVGTGREIFHEVPLGQHGILASYQTKDKSSVEFIQGNGVFNYNFNETSRNNDLVTLPQTEKTKKQTMKMKPKQANVAAKDKPQMSLSNKSYEYFMGIEASTTEQNESFNGTPSAKL
;
A
#
# COMPACT_ATOMS: atom_id res chain seq x y z
N MET A 1 -7.05 -71.05 -22.58
CA MET A 1 -7.67 -69.86 -21.93
C MET A 1 -6.63 -69.27 -20.99
N ARG A 2 -6.29 -67.98 -20.93
CA ARG A 2 -6.56 -66.77 -21.70
C ARG A 2 -5.30 -65.90 -21.48
N TYR A 3 -4.82 -65.24 -22.53
CA TYR A 3 -3.83 -64.18 -22.44
C TYR A 3 -4.37 -63.02 -21.59
N SER A 4 -3.55 -62.42 -20.74
CA SER A 4 -3.77 -61.04 -20.31
C SER A 4 -2.43 -60.32 -20.25
N ARG A 5 -2.15 -59.55 -21.30
CA ARG A 5 -1.08 -58.57 -21.36
C ARG A 5 -1.57 -57.34 -20.59
N ILE A 6 -0.94 -57.05 -19.46
CA ILE A 6 -1.11 -55.75 -18.79
C ILE A 6 -0.04 -54.84 -19.37
N THR A 7 -0.44 -54.08 -20.38
CA THR A 7 0.34 -52.98 -20.94
C THR A 7 0.36 -51.86 -19.90
N PHE A 8 1.50 -51.68 -19.22
CA PHE A 8 1.77 -50.47 -18.46
C PHE A 8 1.94 -49.32 -19.47
N ILE A 9 0.89 -48.52 -19.65
CA ILE A 9 0.97 -47.26 -20.36
C ILE A 9 1.78 -46.32 -19.46
N LEU A 10 3.06 -46.17 -19.80
CA LEU A 10 3.94 -45.15 -19.26
C LEU A 10 3.40 -43.80 -19.77
N LEU A 11 2.57 -43.14 -18.95
CA LEU A 11 2.18 -41.75 -19.13
C LEU A 11 3.43 -40.90 -18.89
N CYS A 12 4.23 -40.72 -19.94
CA CYS A 12 5.16 -39.62 -20.03
C CYS A 12 4.34 -38.33 -20.01
N PHE A 13 4.16 -37.75 -18.83
CA PHE A 13 3.92 -36.32 -18.71
C PHE A 13 5.16 -35.62 -19.29
N TYR A 14 5.13 -35.37 -20.59
CA TYR A 14 5.94 -34.32 -21.18
C TYR A 14 5.46 -33.02 -20.55
N ALA A 15 6.11 -32.61 -19.46
CA ALA A 15 6.19 -31.21 -19.09
C ALA A 15 6.76 -30.50 -20.31
N SER A 16 5.86 -29.95 -21.12
CA SER A 16 6.21 -29.07 -22.21
C SER A 16 6.69 -27.80 -21.53
N SER A 17 7.97 -27.75 -21.19
CA SER A 17 8.65 -26.53 -20.79
C SER A 17 8.65 -25.62 -22.01
N SER A 18 7.56 -24.89 -22.17
CA SER A 18 7.58 -23.63 -22.88
C SER A 18 8.55 -22.76 -22.10
N PHE A 19 9.81 -22.73 -22.52
CA PHE A 19 10.83 -21.83 -21.96
C PHE A 19 10.51 -20.39 -22.42
N GLY A 20 9.39 -19.86 -21.95
CA GLY A 20 9.22 -18.42 -21.82
C GLY A 20 9.99 -17.98 -20.59
N LEU A 21 10.60 -16.81 -20.64
CA LEU A 21 11.20 -16.22 -19.45
C LEU A 21 10.10 -15.88 -18.45
N GLU A 22 10.06 -16.62 -17.35
CA GLU A 22 9.16 -16.36 -16.23
C GLU A 22 9.82 -15.41 -15.23
N ILE A 23 9.12 -14.33 -14.87
CA ILE A 23 9.57 -13.38 -13.85
C ILE A 23 9.61 -14.07 -12.50
N ILE A 24 8.55 -14.80 -12.14
CA ILE A 24 8.48 -15.66 -10.96
C ILE A 24 8.03 -17.05 -11.41
N SER A 25 8.78 -18.06 -10.99
CA SER A 25 8.46 -19.46 -11.26
C SER A 25 7.35 -20.00 -10.35
N SER A 26 6.74 -21.11 -10.75
CA SER A 26 5.73 -21.80 -9.92
C SER A 26 6.26 -22.19 -8.52
N SER A 27 7.52 -22.64 -8.43
CA SER A 27 8.15 -22.97 -7.14
C SER A 27 8.40 -21.76 -6.25
N GLU A 28 8.74 -20.61 -6.83
CA GLU A 28 8.93 -19.36 -6.07
C GLU A 28 7.60 -18.79 -5.61
N THR A 29 6.54 -18.95 -6.42
CA THR A 29 5.16 -18.62 -6.03
C THR A 29 4.71 -19.46 -4.84
N GLN A 30 5.04 -20.76 -4.80
CA GLN A 30 4.76 -21.62 -3.64
C GLN A 30 5.52 -21.17 -2.40
N LYS A 31 6.83 -20.85 -2.52
CA LYS A 31 7.60 -20.29 -1.41
C LYS A 31 7.01 -18.98 -0.89
N LEU A 32 6.55 -18.10 -1.77
CA LEU A 32 5.86 -16.87 -1.39
C LEU A 32 4.61 -17.17 -0.55
N GLN A 33 3.75 -18.09 -1.02
CA GLN A 33 2.55 -18.51 -0.30
C GLN A 33 2.87 -19.14 1.07
N GLU A 34 3.94 -19.94 1.17
CA GLU A 34 4.41 -20.50 2.44
C GLU A 34 4.85 -19.41 3.42
N ILE A 35 5.57 -18.39 2.94
CA ILE A 35 5.96 -17.21 3.74
C ILE A 35 4.69 -16.46 4.19
N GLU A 36 3.76 -16.19 3.29
CA GLU A 36 2.51 -15.49 3.63
C GLU A 36 1.68 -16.23 4.68
N GLN A 37 1.58 -17.56 4.59
CA GLN A 37 0.85 -18.36 5.56
C GLN A 37 1.58 -18.44 6.91
N LYS A 38 2.91 -18.63 6.91
CA LYS A 38 3.71 -18.77 8.13
C LYS A 38 3.73 -17.48 8.96
N TYR A 39 3.71 -16.33 8.30
CA TYR A 39 3.75 -15.02 8.94
C TYR A 39 2.39 -14.29 8.86
N ASN A 40 1.28 -15.04 8.84
CA ASN A 40 -0.05 -14.47 8.97
C ASN A 40 -0.21 -13.85 10.37
N ILE A 41 -0.59 -12.57 10.41
CA ILE A 41 -0.74 -11.78 11.63
C ILE A 41 -2.19 -11.32 11.84
N ASP A 42 -3.14 -11.79 11.05
CA ASP A 42 -4.48 -11.24 10.92
C ASP A 42 -5.20 -11.29 12.28
N ASP A 43 -5.22 -12.47 12.90
CA ASP A 43 -5.86 -12.69 14.20
C ASP A 43 -5.21 -11.86 15.32
N LEU A 44 -3.87 -11.77 15.30
CA LEU A 44 -3.11 -10.97 16.27
C LEU A 44 -3.42 -9.48 16.13
N LEU A 45 -3.45 -9.01 14.88
CA LEU A 45 -3.71 -7.63 14.53
C LEU A 45 -5.16 -7.23 14.86
N ILE A 46 -6.14 -8.06 14.52
CA ILE A 46 -7.55 -7.85 14.91
C ILE A 46 -7.65 -7.77 16.44
N SER A 47 -7.09 -8.75 17.16
CA SER A 47 -7.10 -8.78 18.62
C SER A 47 -6.45 -7.53 19.23
N ALA A 48 -5.26 -7.14 18.77
CA ALA A 48 -4.54 -5.98 19.27
C ALA A 48 -5.32 -4.68 19.00
N ASN A 49 -5.92 -4.55 17.81
CA ASN A 49 -6.69 -3.36 17.42
C ASN A 49 -8.00 -3.25 18.22
N ASP A 50 -8.69 -4.36 18.47
CA ASP A 50 -9.89 -4.39 19.32
C ASP A 50 -9.59 -4.05 20.77
N LYS A 51 -8.46 -4.54 21.30
CA LYS A 51 -7.98 -4.17 22.64
C LYS A 51 -7.61 -2.69 22.71
N LEU A 52 -6.95 -2.15 21.69
CA LEU A 52 -6.60 -0.74 21.60
C LEU A 52 -7.85 0.16 21.55
N SER A 53 -8.83 -0.21 20.72
CA SER A 53 -10.14 0.46 20.65
C SER A 53 -10.83 0.45 22.01
N THR A 54 -10.92 -0.72 22.66
CA THR A 54 -11.51 -0.83 24.00
C THR A 54 -10.75 0.00 25.04
N HIS A 55 -9.43 0.05 24.94
CA HIS A 55 -8.59 0.87 25.81
C HIS A 55 -8.84 2.36 25.62
N LYS A 56 -8.99 2.84 24.37
CA LYS A 56 -9.30 4.25 24.07
C LYS A 56 -10.65 4.68 24.61
N LYS A 57 -11.66 3.82 24.49
CA LYS A 57 -12.94 4.05 25.15
C LYS A 57 -12.79 4.20 26.67
N LYS A 58 -12.04 3.31 27.33
CA LYS A 58 -11.76 3.40 28.78
C LYS A 58 -10.98 4.67 29.14
N GLU A 59 -10.07 5.13 28.29
CA GLU A 59 -9.32 6.38 28.47
C GLU A 59 -10.25 7.60 28.47
N SER A 60 -11.23 7.62 27.56
CA SER A 60 -12.27 8.66 27.56
C SER A 60 -13.15 8.61 28.81
N ASP A 61 -13.57 7.42 29.25
CA ASP A 61 -14.36 7.25 30.48
C ASP A 61 -13.56 7.67 31.72
N PHE A 62 -12.27 7.38 31.75
CA PHE A 62 -11.33 7.79 32.79
C PHE A 62 -11.17 9.32 32.85
N HIS A 63 -11.08 9.98 31.69
CA HIS A 63 -11.08 11.43 31.63
C HIS A 63 -12.41 12.04 32.11
N ALA A 64 -13.55 11.43 31.74
CA ALA A 64 -14.87 11.86 32.23
C ALA A 64 -14.97 11.76 33.76
N LEU A 65 -14.42 10.70 34.37
CA LEU A 65 -14.32 10.55 35.82
C LEU A 65 -13.50 11.69 36.46
N SER A 66 -12.38 12.08 35.86
CA SER A 66 -11.58 13.24 36.32
C SER A 66 -12.41 14.53 36.35
N VAL A 67 -13.23 14.75 35.32
CA VAL A 67 -14.12 15.91 35.24
C VAL A 67 -15.22 15.84 36.30
N GLU A 68 -15.80 14.66 36.55
CA GLU A 68 -16.81 14.46 37.60
C GLU A 68 -16.24 14.76 39.00
N ILE A 69 -15.03 14.28 39.30
CA ILE A 69 -14.34 14.55 40.56
C ILE A 69 -14.19 16.07 40.77
N LYS A 70 -13.66 16.77 39.76
CA LYS A 70 -13.52 18.24 39.82
C LYS A 70 -14.85 18.94 40.05
N SER A 71 -15.90 18.51 39.37
CA SER A 71 -17.25 19.06 39.57
C SER A 71 -17.76 18.85 41.01
N LYS A 72 -17.48 17.69 41.62
CA LYS A 72 -17.90 17.39 42.99
C LYS A 72 -17.07 18.14 44.02
N GLN A 73 -15.77 18.34 43.77
CA GLN A 73 -14.92 19.20 44.58
C GLN A 73 -15.42 20.66 44.57
N THR A 74 -15.80 21.20 43.41
CA THR A 74 -16.40 22.54 43.32
C THR A 74 -17.74 22.63 44.05
N GLU A 75 -18.58 21.59 43.99
CA GLU A 75 -19.83 21.51 44.75
C GLU A 75 -19.57 21.55 46.26
N TYR A 76 -18.53 20.83 46.71
CA TYR A 76 -18.10 20.81 48.11
C TYR A 76 -17.62 22.19 48.57
N GLU A 77 -16.74 22.84 47.81
CA GLU A 77 -16.26 24.21 48.10
C GLU A 77 -17.43 25.20 48.22
N HIS A 78 -18.41 25.08 47.33
CA HIS A 78 -19.61 25.92 47.37
C HIS A 78 -20.48 25.63 48.60
N LEU A 79 -20.67 24.37 49.01
CA LEU A 79 -21.39 24.05 50.26
C LEU A 79 -20.63 24.56 51.49
N VAL A 80 -19.31 24.40 51.54
CA VAL A 80 -18.46 24.93 52.62
C VAL A 80 -18.57 26.45 52.71
N SER A 81 -18.61 27.16 51.58
CA SER A 81 -18.77 28.63 51.57
C SER A 81 -20.09 29.11 52.20
N LYS A 82 -21.14 28.27 52.19
CA LYS A 82 -22.45 28.57 52.78
C LYS A 82 -22.56 28.16 54.25
N LEU A 83 -21.59 27.42 54.77
CA LEU A 83 -21.57 26.92 56.14
C LEU A 83 -21.71 28.05 57.18
N PRO A 84 -21.01 29.21 57.09
CA PRO A 84 -21.15 30.29 58.08
C PRO A 84 -22.58 30.84 58.18
N ALA A 85 -23.23 31.06 57.03
CA ALA A 85 -24.60 31.56 56.97
C ALA A 85 -25.63 30.57 57.54
N LYS A 86 -25.41 29.27 57.32
CA LYS A 86 -26.26 28.21 57.90
C LYS A 86 -26.07 28.02 59.40
N ILE A 87 -24.84 28.19 59.90
CA ILE A 87 -24.56 28.15 61.35
C ILE A 87 -25.29 29.31 62.05
N LEU A 88 -25.24 30.51 61.48
CA LEU A 88 -25.91 31.70 62.03
C LEU A 88 -27.44 31.56 62.04
N SER A 89 -28.03 30.93 61.01
CA SER A 89 -29.49 30.76 60.92
C SER A 89 -30.06 29.61 61.77
N ARG A 90 -29.21 28.73 62.32
CA ARG A 90 -29.55 27.58 63.19
C ARG A 90 -30.60 26.59 62.64
N ALA A 91 -31.01 26.74 61.38
CA ALA A 91 -32.02 25.88 60.76
C ALA A 91 -31.36 24.73 59.99
N ASN A 92 -31.82 23.50 60.21
CA ASN A 92 -31.45 22.30 59.44
C ASN A 92 -29.92 22.05 59.33
N LEU A 93 -29.20 22.20 60.46
CA LEU A 93 -27.76 21.94 60.58
C LEU A 93 -27.41 20.45 60.42
N SER A 94 -28.18 19.55 61.05
CA SER A 94 -27.91 18.11 61.00
C SER A 94 -28.01 17.55 59.57
N SER A 95 -29.03 17.94 58.80
CA SER A 95 -29.14 17.51 57.41
C SER A 95 -28.02 18.08 56.55
N PHE A 96 -27.60 19.32 56.80
CA PHE A 96 -26.49 19.94 56.06
C PHE A 96 -25.15 19.24 56.27
N TYR A 97 -24.82 18.88 57.51
CA TYR A 97 -23.60 18.12 57.79
C TYR A 97 -23.65 16.74 57.14
N ARG A 98 -24.82 16.09 57.11
CA ARG A 98 -25.01 14.82 56.41
C ARG A 98 -24.80 14.94 54.90
N ASP A 99 -25.27 16.02 54.30
CA ASP A 99 -25.06 16.30 52.87
C ASP A 99 -23.57 16.51 52.56
N LEU A 100 -22.85 17.25 53.42
CA LEU A 100 -21.39 17.42 53.31
C LEU A 100 -20.64 16.09 53.48
N GLU A 101 -20.99 15.30 54.48
CA GLU A 101 -20.38 13.98 54.73
C GLU A 101 -20.61 13.03 53.53
N ASN A 102 -21.84 12.95 53.03
CA ASN A 102 -22.16 12.17 51.82
C ASN A 102 -21.35 12.62 50.60
N LEU A 103 -21.15 13.93 50.44
CA LEU A 103 -20.38 14.47 49.32
C LEU A 103 -18.89 14.14 49.46
N VAL A 104 -18.31 14.26 50.66
CA VAL A 104 -16.92 13.87 50.94
C VAL A 104 -16.69 12.39 50.69
N LEU A 105 -17.57 11.53 51.20
CA LEU A 105 -17.51 10.08 50.95
C LEU A 105 -17.61 9.76 49.45
N LYS A 106 -18.44 10.49 48.71
CA LYS A 106 -18.56 10.32 47.26
C LYS A 106 -17.30 10.76 46.52
N ILE A 107 -16.67 11.87 46.91
CA ILE A 107 -15.39 12.33 46.34
C ILE A 107 -14.31 11.27 46.59
N ASP A 108 -14.18 10.80 47.82
CA ASP A 108 -13.19 9.77 48.21
C ASP A 108 -13.38 8.46 47.42
N GLN A 109 -14.63 8.02 47.23
CA GLN A 109 -14.96 6.87 46.38
C GLN A 109 -14.55 7.07 44.92
N LEU A 110 -14.81 8.26 44.35
CA LEU A 110 -14.45 8.58 42.97
C LEU A 110 -12.93 8.69 42.79
N GLU A 111 -12.22 9.30 43.75
CA GLU A 111 -10.75 9.41 43.74
C GLU A 111 -10.09 8.02 43.87
N THR A 112 -10.61 7.16 44.76
CA THR A 112 -10.14 5.77 44.86
C THR A 112 -10.34 5.01 43.56
N LYS A 113 -11.51 5.16 42.93
CA LYS A 113 -11.80 4.56 41.62
C LYS A 113 -10.84 5.08 40.55
N TYR A 114 -10.59 6.39 40.53
CA TYR A 114 -9.65 7.02 39.60
C TYR A 114 -8.23 6.45 39.74
N ASP A 115 -7.73 6.29 40.96
CA ASP A 115 -6.40 5.71 41.17
C ASP A 115 -6.30 4.24 40.71
N ILE A 116 -7.34 3.44 40.94
CA ILE A 116 -7.40 2.04 40.51
C ILE A 116 -7.47 1.95 38.98
N ASP A 117 -8.39 2.70 38.37
CA ASP A 117 -8.61 2.71 36.92
C ASP A 117 -7.35 3.20 36.20
N GLY A 118 -6.70 4.26 36.68
CA GLY A 118 -5.45 4.79 36.10
C GLY A 118 -4.31 3.76 36.10
N LYS A 119 -4.15 2.99 37.19
CA LYS A 119 -3.17 1.90 37.27
C LYS A 119 -3.54 0.72 36.37
N SER A 120 -4.83 0.44 36.19
CA SER A 120 -5.30 -0.60 35.26
C SER A 120 -5.03 -0.19 33.82
N LEU A 121 -5.42 1.02 33.41
CA LEU A 121 -5.21 1.55 32.07
C LEU A 121 -3.72 1.50 31.67
N LYS A 122 -2.82 1.94 32.54
CA LYS A 122 -1.38 1.91 32.24
C LYS A 122 -0.84 0.49 32.00
N ARG A 123 -1.35 -0.50 32.75
CA ARG A 123 -0.98 -1.91 32.58
C ARG A 123 -1.56 -2.49 31.28
N GLU A 124 -2.82 -2.21 31.01
CA GLU A 124 -3.49 -2.61 29.76
C GLU A 124 -2.76 -2.04 28.54
N TYR A 125 -2.44 -0.74 28.53
CA TYR A 125 -1.71 -0.11 27.44
C TYR A 125 -0.36 -0.78 27.18
N LYS A 126 0.41 -1.06 28.24
CA LYS A 126 1.69 -1.77 28.12
C LYS A 126 1.52 -3.17 27.51
N SER A 127 0.47 -3.89 27.87
CA SER A 127 0.17 -5.20 27.29
C SER A 127 -0.19 -5.09 25.81
N ILE A 128 -0.97 -4.09 25.43
CA ILE A 128 -1.38 -3.87 24.04
C ILE A 128 -0.16 -3.52 23.18
N MET A 129 0.73 -2.65 23.66
CA MET A 129 1.97 -2.32 22.95
C MET A 129 2.88 -3.53 22.78
N ALA A 130 2.97 -4.41 23.78
CA ALA A 130 3.73 -5.65 23.65
C ALA A 130 3.16 -6.59 22.56
N GLU A 131 1.83 -6.62 22.35
CA GLU A 131 1.23 -7.36 21.25
C GLU A 131 1.59 -6.74 19.88
N TYR A 132 1.62 -5.41 19.78
CA TYR A 132 2.09 -4.74 18.57
C TYR A 132 3.59 -4.94 18.31
N ASP A 133 4.42 -5.03 19.36
CA ASP A 133 5.83 -5.36 19.23
C ASP A 133 6.02 -6.75 18.59
N VAL A 134 5.24 -7.75 19.03
CA VAL A 134 5.24 -9.10 18.43
C VAL A 134 4.77 -9.07 16.96
N ILE A 135 3.75 -8.27 16.64
CA ILE A 135 3.28 -8.09 15.26
C ILE A 135 4.39 -7.49 14.39
N ASN A 136 5.06 -6.44 14.88
CA ASN A 136 6.14 -5.76 14.16
C ASN A 136 7.38 -6.65 13.99
N GLU A 137 7.72 -7.46 14.99
CA GLU A 137 8.77 -8.47 14.88
C GLU A 137 8.42 -9.53 13.84
N THR A 138 7.16 -9.99 13.83
CA THR A 138 6.66 -10.97 12.84
C THR A 138 6.73 -10.40 11.42
N ARG A 139 6.40 -9.12 11.23
CA ARG A 139 6.54 -8.42 9.94
C ARG A 139 7.99 -8.28 9.52
N THR A 140 8.87 -7.83 10.41
CA THR A 140 10.30 -7.73 10.11
C THR A 140 10.86 -9.09 9.66
N ASN A 141 10.51 -10.16 10.37
CA ASN A 141 10.91 -11.51 9.99
C ASN A 141 10.33 -11.94 8.62
N LYS A 142 9.08 -11.56 8.31
CA LYS A 142 8.49 -11.80 6.99
C LYS A 142 9.25 -11.06 5.89
N ASP A 143 9.56 -9.78 6.10
CA ASP A 143 10.26 -8.93 5.14
C ASP A 143 11.68 -9.46 4.87
N GLU A 144 12.37 -9.98 5.89
CA GLU A 144 13.65 -10.67 5.72
C GLU A 144 13.54 -11.92 4.83
N GLN A 145 12.50 -12.74 5.02
CA GLN A 145 12.27 -13.92 4.16
C GLN A 145 11.90 -13.53 2.73
N LEU A 146 11.11 -12.46 2.54
CA LEU A 146 10.76 -11.94 1.22
C LEU A 146 11.98 -11.33 0.52
N ALA A 147 12.86 -10.64 1.24
CA ALA A 147 14.11 -10.11 0.71
C ALA A 147 15.07 -11.24 0.29
N ALA A 148 15.13 -12.33 1.06
CA ALA A 148 15.88 -13.53 0.69
C ALA A 148 15.30 -14.16 -0.58
N LEU A 149 13.98 -14.33 -0.67
CA LEU A 149 13.29 -14.86 -1.84
C LEU A 149 13.53 -13.97 -3.08
N LYS A 150 13.47 -12.64 -2.93
CA LYS A 150 13.83 -11.69 -3.98
C LYS A 150 15.25 -11.93 -4.49
N SER A 151 16.22 -12.11 -3.58
CA SER A 151 17.61 -12.39 -3.96
C SER A 151 17.73 -13.69 -4.78
N GLU A 152 17.00 -14.73 -4.39
CA GLU A 152 16.95 -16.01 -5.12
C GLU A 152 16.37 -15.82 -6.53
N ILE A 153 15.20 -15.15 -6.64
CA ILE A 153 14.53 -14.86 -7.91
C ILE A 153 15.44 -14.03 -8.82
N THR A 154 16.02 -12.94 -8.33
CA THR A 154 16.92 -12.08 -9.10
C THR A 154 18.12 -12.88 -9.63
N LYS A 155 18.77 -13.71 -8.80
CA LYS A 155 19.89 -14.56 -9.23
C LYS A 155 19.47 -15.54 -10.32
N ARG A 156 18.31 -16.19 -10.17
CA ARG A 156 17.76 -17.09 -11.20
C ARG A 156 17.50 -16.35 -12.49
N VAL A 157 16.76 -15.23 -12.46
CA VAL A 157 16.38 -14.49 -13.67
C VAL A 157 17.63 -13.96 -14.38
N ILE A 158 18.64 -13.46 -13.65
CA ILE A 158 19.94 -13.08 -14.24
C ILE A 158 20.59 -14.28 -14.94
N ALA A 159 20.61 -15.45 -14.30
CA ALA A 159 21.17 -16.66 -14.89
C ALA A 159 20.39 -17.11 -16.14
N ASP A 160 19.06 -17.01 -16.12
CA ASP A 160 18.18 -17.39 -17.24
C ASP A 160 18.35 -16.47 -18.45
N VAL A 161 18.40 -15.14 -18.25
CA VAL A 161 18.60 -14.19 -19.36
C VAL A 161 20.05 -14.19 -19.88
N SER A 162 21.01 -14.67 -19.08
CA SER A 162 22.43 -14.71 -19.47
C SER A 162 22.80 -15.94 -20.30
N LYS A 163 21.93 -16.95 -20.41
CA LYS A 163 22.25 -18.14 -21.22
C LYS A 163 22.41 -17.76 -22.70
N ALA A 164 23.30 -18.47 -23.39
CA ALA A 164 23.66 -18.13 -24.75
C ALA A 164 22.48 -18.26 -25.73
N ASP A 165 21.64 -19.25 -25.48
CA ASP A 165 20.49 -19.72 -26.26
C ASP A 165 19.15 -19.08 -25.86
N THR A 166 19.12 -18.27 -24.80
CA THR A 166 17.89 -17.58 -24.40
C THR A 166 17.51 -16.53 -25.44
N VAL A 167 16.32 -16.69 -26.02
CA VAL A 167 15.74 -15.78 -27.01
C VAL A 167 14.34 -15.39 -26.56
N GLN A 168 14.09 -14.08 -26.47
CA GLN A 168 12.76 -13.53 -26.25
C GLN A 168 12.11 -13.25 -27.60
N SER A 169 11.05 -14.00 -27.92
CA SER A 169 10.27 -13.79 -29.14
C SER A 169 9.08 -12.88 -28.86
N VAL A 170 8.92 -11.83 -29.66
CA VAL A 170 7.80 -10.89 -29.57
C VAL A 170 7.03 -10.89 -30.88
N ASP A 171 5.77 -11.29 -30.82
CA ASP A 171 4.82 -11.16 -31.92
C ASP A 171 4.03 -9.86 -31.73
N LEU A 172 4.11 -8.96 -32.71
CA LEU A 172 3.49 -7.64 -32.66
C LEU A 172 2.54 -7.44 -33.85
N ASP A 173 1.28 -7.16 -33.53
CA ASP A 173 0.30 -6.67 -34.49
C ASP A 173 0.22 -5.13 -34.37
N GLY A 174 0.49 -4.43 -35.48
CA GLY A 174 0.58 -2.98 -35.49
C GLY A 174 -0.09 -2.34 -36.70
N SER A 175 -0.24 -1.02 -36.64
CA SER A 175 -0.71 -0.23 -37.76
C SER A 175 0.01 1.10 -37.84
N THR A 176 0.38 1.53 -39.04
CA THR A 176 1.01 2.84 -39.30
C THR A 176 0.41 3.51 -40.52
N LEU A 177 0.57 4.83 -40.62
CA LEU A 177 0.18 5.58 -41.81
C LEU A 177 1.39 5.78 -42.72
N CYS A 178 1.33 5.13 -43.88
CA CYS A 178 2.29 5.27 -44.96
C CYS A 178 1.85 6.36 -45.95
N SER A 179 2.79 6.86 -46.75
CA SER A 179 2.43 7.64 -47.93
C SER A 179 1.69 6.76 -48.93
N LYS A 180 0.65 7.29 -49.59
CA LYS A 180 -0.11 6.57 -50.63
C LYS A 180 0.74 6.12 -51.82
N PHE A 181 1.91 6.74 -52.00
CA PHE A 181 2.83 6.50 -53.11
C PHE A 181 4.05 5.66 -52.72
N GLN A 182 4.17 5.28 -51.44
CA GLN A 182 5.28 4.48 -50.93
C GLN A 182 4.90 3.00 -50.93
N SER A 183 5.87 2.11 -51.19
CA SER A 183 5.61 0.67 -51.08
C SER A 183 5.46 0.26 -49.62
N ILE A 184 4.77 -0.86 -49.37
CA ILE A 184 4.63 -1.42 -48.01
C ILE A 184 6.01 -1.66 -47.38
N ASN A 185 6.95 -2.20 -48.16
CA ASN A 185 8.28 -2.53 -47.68
C ASN A 185 9.08 -1.28 -47.27
N ASP A 186 9.04 -0.22 -48.09
CA ASP A 186 9.72 1.03 -47.77
C ASP A 186 9.13 1.66 -46.50
N CYS A 187 7.80 1.64 -46.36
CA CYS A 187 7.15 2.18 -45.17
C CYS A 187 7.52 1.40 -43.90
N LEU A 188 7.55 0.06 -43.99
CA LEU A 188 7.96 -0.78 -42.86
C LEU A 188 9.41 -0.53 -42.47
N LYS A 189 10.31 -0.40 -43.45
CA LYS A 189 11.72 -0.09 -43.24
C LYS A 189 11.92 1.26 -42.56
N ASP A 190 11.17 2.29 -42.98
CA ASP A 190 11.21 3.62 -42.33
C ASP A 190 10.68 3.57 -40.89
N SER A 191 9.72 2.68 -40.62
CA SER A 191 9.12 2.51 -39.30
C SER A 191 9.84 1.53 -38.37
N GLU A 192 10.78 0.74 -38.89
CA GLU A 192 11.44 -0.37 -38.17
C GLU A 192 12.07 0.10 -36.85
N SER A 193 12.88 1.16 -36.89
CA SER A 193 13.53 1.70 -35.70
C SER A 193 12.52 2.11 -34.62
N TYR A 194 11.39 2.70 -35.02
CA TYR A 194 10.33 3.07 -34.11
C TYR A 194 9.64 1.83 -33.52
N ILE A 195 9.33 0.84 -34.34
CA ILE A 195 8.69 -0.43 -33.92
C ILE A 195 9.58 -1.17 -32.92
N VAL A 196 10.88 -1.32 -33.23
CA VAL A 196 11.86 -1.97 -32.37
C VAL A 196 12.00 -1.21 -31.06
N THR A 197 12.16 0.12 -31.10
CA THR A 197 12.29 0.95 -29.88
C THR A 197 11.04 0.87 -29.00
N ASN A 198 9.86 0.89 -29.60
CA ASN A 198 8.61 0.78 -28.85
C ASN A 198 8.45 -0.61 -28.21
N THR A 199 8.86 -1.66 -28.93
CA THR A 199 8.85 -3.04 -28.42
C THR A 199 9.79 -3.19 -27.23
N ILE A 200 11.01 -2.65 -27.31
CA ILE A 200 11.98 -2.62 -26.21
C ILE A 200 11.41 -1.87 -25.00
N LYS A 201 10.61 -0.82 -25.20
CA LYS A 201 9.97 -0.08 -24.11
C LYS A 201 8.86 -0.87 -23.44
N THR A 202 8.05 -1.62 -24.19
CA THR A 202 6.88 -2.32 -23.66
C THR A 202 7.20 -3.67 -23.02
N ASP A 203 8.19 -4.41 -23.54
CA ASP A 203 8.52 -5.72 -22.99
C ASP A 203 9.36 -5.58 -21.70
N PRO A 204 9.04 -6.31 -20.61
CA PRO A 204 9.80 -6.28 -19.36
C PRO A 204 11.26 -6.78 -19.47
N PHE A 205 11.53 -7.73 -20.35
CA PHE A 205 12.84 -8.37 -20.53
C PHE A 205 13.74 -7.64 -21.54
N LEU A 206 13.22 -6.58 -22.15
CA LEU A 206 13.94 -5.78 -23.14
C LEU A 206 14.34 -4.42 -22.61
N ASN A 207 15.58 -4.03 -22.93
CA ASN A 207 16.15 -2.72 -22.64
C ASN A 207 17.13 -2.30 -23.76
N GLU A 208 17.86 -1.20 -23.56
CA GLU A 208 18.86 -0.70 -24.51
C GLU A 208 20.07 -1.65 -24.70
N ARG A 209 20.28 -2.60 -23.80
CA ARG A 209 21.32 -3.65 -23.90
C ARG A 209 20.84 -4.89 -24.63
N SER A 210 19.54 -5.01 -24.88
CA SER A 210 18.97 -6.12 -25.64
C SER A 210 19.36 -6.02 -27.11
N VAL A 211 19.75 -7.15 -27.69
CA VAL A 211 20.20 -7.22 -29.09
C VAL A 211 19.08 -7.82 -29.93
N LEU A 212 18.66 -7.12 -30.98
CA LEU A 212 17.74 -7.66 -31.99
C LEU A 212 18.46 -8.74 -32.80
N LEU A 213 17.93 -9.96 -32.79
CA LEU A 213 18.46 -11.12 -33.51
C LEU A 213 17.75 -11.32 -34.85
N SER A 214 16.43 -11.13 -34.91
CA SER A 214 15.66 -11.18 -36.15
C SER A 214 14.47 -10.24 -36.13
N TYR A 215 14.07 -9.79 -37.33
CA TYR A 215 12.89 -8.98 -37.59
C TYR A 215 12.22 -9.51 -38.84
N ASP A 216 11.10 -10.21 -38.66
CA ASP A 216 10.40 -10.91 -39.73
C ASP A 216 8.98 -10.36 -39.87
N VAL A 217 8.65 -9.81 -41.04
CA VAL A 217 7.29 -9.37 -41.36
C VAL A 217 6.48 -10.60 -41.81
N ILE A 218 5.55 -11.06 -40.97
CA ILE A 218 4.70 -12.22 -41.25
C ILE A 218 3.58 -11.86 -42.23
N ASP A 219 2.92 -10.73 -41.97
CA ASP A 219 1.81 -10.25 -42.78
C ASP A 219 1.81 -8.72 -42.82
N ALA A 220 1.36 -8.16 -43.94
CA ALA A 220 1.29 -6.71 -44.13
C ALA A 220 0.27 -6.37 -45.21
N SER A 221 -0.70 -5.52 -44.88
CA SER A 221 -1.74 -5.06 -45.81
C SER A 221 -1.97 -3.56 -45.70
N MET A 222 -1.93 -2.87 -46.84
CA MET A 222 -2.16 -1.42 -46.90
C MET A 222 -3.42 -1.09 -47.69
N ASN A 223 -4.27 -0.24 -47.13
CA ASN A 223 -5.45 0.25 -47.85
C ASN A 223 -5.13 1.48 -48.72
N MET A 224 -6.05 1.81 -49.64
CA MET A 224 -5.93 2.97 -50.55
C MET A 224 -5.83 4.33 -49.83
N SER A 225 -6.13 4.38 -48.54
CA SER A 225 -5.95 5.57 -47.70
C SER A 225 -4.54 5.66 -47.09
N GLY A 226 -3.64 4.71 -47.37
CA GLY A 226 -2.28 4.65 -46.84
C GLY A 226 -2.17 4.06 -45.44
N ASN A 227 -3.20 3.40 -44.92
CA ASN A 227 -3.11 2.76 -43.60
C ASN A 227 -2.62 1.34 -43.80
N LEU A 228 -1.43 1.07 -43.26
CA LEU A 228 -0.78 -0.21 -43.26
C LEU A 228 -1.06 -0.90 -41.93
N ASN A 229 -1.62 -2.11 -41.98
CA ASN A 229 -1.67 -3.03 -40.85
C ASN A 229 -0.60 -4.11 -41.08
N TYR A 230 0.15 -4.46 -40.06
CA TYR A 230 1.25 -5.42 -40.16
C TYR A 230 1.31 -6.33 -38.94
N LYS A 231 1.85 -7.52 -39.17
CA LYS A 231 2.22 -8.50 -38.15
C LYS A 231 3.69 -8.81 -38.27
N ILE A 232 4.44 -8.53 -37.22
CA ILE A 232 5.88 -8.72 -37.17
C ILE A 232 6.20 -9.71 -36.06
N LYS A 233 7.17 -10.58 -36.33
CA LYS A 233 7.83 -11.41 -35.34
C LYS A 233 9.26 -10.93 -35.16
N MET A 234 9.61 -10.59 -33.93
CA MET A 234 10.96 -10.19 -33.56
C MET A 234 11.55 -11.21 -32.60
N ALA A 235 12.85 -11.43 -32.71
CA ALA A 235 13.62 -12.21 -31.75
C ALA A 235 14.69 -11.30 -31.13
N PHE A 236 14.80 -11.31 -29.80
CA PHE A 236 15.77 -10.52 -29.06
C PHE A 236 16.61 -11.39 -28.12
N LYS A 237 17.84 -10.94 -27.87
CA LYS A 237 18.61 -11.34 -26.70
C LYS A 237 18.12 -10.51 -25.50
N PRO A 238 17.48 -11.13 -24.49
CA PRO A 238 16.94 -10.42 -23.32
C PRO A 238 18.06 -9.89 -22.43
N SER A 239 17.73 -8.97 -21.52
CA SER A 239 18.68 -8.43 -20.55
C SER A 239 17.99 -8.08 -19.24
N TYR A 240 18.66 -8.38 -18.12
CA TYR A 240 18.21 -7.99 -16.80
C TYR A 240 18.16 -6.45 -16.66
N ASN A 241 17.10 -5.92 -16.08
CA ASN A 241 16.88 -4.49 -15.96
C ASN A 241 15.90 -4.12 -14.82
N SER A 242 15.79 -2.81 -14.55
CA SER A 242 14.97 -2.28 -13.46
C SER A 242 13.46 -2.52 -13.60
N LYS A 243 12.94 -2.79 -14.80
CA LYS A 243 11.52 -3.18 -14.96
C LYS A 243 11.28 -4.55 -14.34
N ILE A 244 12.22 -5.49 -14.53
CA ILE A 244 12.16 -6.82 -13.91
C ILE A 244 12.21 -6.68 -12.39
N ASP A 245 13.15 -5.87 -11.86
CA ASP A 245 13.22 -5.59 -10.42
C ASP A 245 11.89 -5.02 -9.88
N SER A 246 11.27 -4.07 -10.59
CA SER A 246 9.99 -3.49 -10.20
C SER A 246 8.86 -4.53 -10.17
N LEU A 247 8.81 -5.42 -11.16
CA LEU A 247 7.82 -6.49 -11.22
C LEU A 247 8.04 -7.52 -10.10
N ILE A 248 9.30 -7.90 -9.82
CA ILE A 248 9.62 -8.78 -8.68
C ILE A 248 9.18 -8.12 -7.36
N ASN A 249 9.45 -6.82 -7.17
CA ASN A 249 9.04 -6.11 -5.96
C ASN A 249 7.52 -6.03 -5.81
N GLU A 250 6.80 -5.88 -6.92
CA GLU A 250 5.33 -5.82 -6.94
C GLU A 250 4.72 -7.15 -6.55
N GLU A 251 5.16 -8.23 -7.18
CA GLU A 251 4.67 -9.58 -6.91
C GLU A 251 5.02 -10.06 -5.49
N LEU A 252 6.17 -9.64 -4.94
CA LEU A 252 6.55 -9.96 -3.55
C LEU A 252 5.93 -9.01 -2.51
N GLY A 253 5.16 -8.01 -2.91
CA GLY A 253 4.57 -7.04 -1.98
C GLY A 253 5.59 -6.16 -1.25
N LEU A 254 6.78 -5.96 -1.80
CA LEU A 254 7.87 -5.17 -1.20
C LEU A 254 7.78 -3.67 -1.51
N LYS A 255 6.67 -3.23 -2.11
CA LYS A 255 6.38 -1.81 -2.37
C LYS A 255 5.70 -1.19 -1.15
N SER A 256 5.69 0.14 -1.10
CA SER A 256 4.84 0.91 -0.19
C SER A 256 3.71 1.57 -0.98
N ALA A 257 2.64 1.91 -0.26
CA ALA A 257 1.50 2.63 -0.77
C ALA A 257 1.20 3.84 0.10
N MET A 258 0.79 4.92 -0.54
CA MET A 258 0.27 6.09 0.15
C MET A 258 -1.21 5.89 0.42
N ILE A 259 -1.61 5.86 1.69
CA ILE A 259 -3.01 5.78 2.08
C ILE A 259 -3.52 7.14 2.56
N THR A 260 -4.78 7.41 2.24
CA THR A 260 -5.50 8.61 2.70
C THR A 260 -6.56 8.20 3.70
N LEU A 261 -6.43 8.67 4.92
CA LEU A 261 -7.35 8.42 6.03
C LEU A 261 -8.29 9.60 6.17
N VAL A 262 -9.59 9.39 5.96
CA VAL A 262 -10.60 10.46 5.91
C VAL A 262 -11.68 10.22 6.95
N SER A 263 -12.08 11.26 7.66
CA SER A 263 -13.20 11.24 8.58
C SER A 263 -13.99 12.55 8.57
N ASN A 264 -15.25 12.46 8.98
CA ASN A 264 -16.15 13.61 9.06
C ASN A 264 -15.84 14.56 10.24
N VAL A 265 -15.02 14.12 11.20
CA VAL A 265 -14.61 14.85 12.41
C VAL A 265 -13.08 14.84 12.54
N ALA A 266 -12.50 15.76 13.32
CA ALA A 266 -11.07 15.69 13.59
C ALA A 266 -10.80 14.53 14.55
N ALA A 267 -10.36 13.39 14.01
CA ALA A 267 -10.11 12.16 14.75
C ALA A 267 -8.60 11.95 14.98
N ASP A 268 -8.27 11.22 16.03
CA ASP A 268 -6.94 10.66 16.25
C ASP A 268 -6.80 9.37 15.44
N TRP A 269 -5.75 9.29 14.63
CA TRP A 269 -5.50 8.16 13.75
C TRP A 269 -4.33 7.32 14.25
N PHE A 270 -4.54 6.02 14.25
CA PHE A 270 -3.54 5.03 14.59
C PHE A 270 -3.44 4.01 13.45
N VAL A 271 -2.21 3.69 13.08
CA VAL A 271 -1.89 2.60 12.15
C VAL A 271 -0.96 1.66 12.90
N ASP A 272 -1.36 0.40 13.01
CA ASP A 272 -0.61 -0.65 13.72
C ASP A 272 -0.21 -0.25 15.14
N GLY A 273 -1.14 0.39 15.85
CA GLY A 273 -0.95 0.83 17.23
C GLY A 273 -0.18 2.14 17.40
N VAL A 274 0.45 2.66 16.35
CA VAL A 274 1.21 3.93 16.38
C VAL A 274 0.31 5.08 15.96
N LYS A 275 0.33 6.17 16.73
CA LYS A 275 -0.40 7.40 16.37
C LYS A 275 0.29 8.08 15.18
N VAL A 276 -0.42 8.15 14.05
CA VAL A 276 0.09 8.78 12.82
C VAL A 276 -0.29 10.26 12.71
N GLY A 277 -1.33 10.69 13.42
CA GLY A 277 -1.67 12.11 13.54
C GLY A 277 -3.10 12.35 14.02
N THR A 278 -3.51 13.62 13.97
CA THR A 278 -4.85 14.08 14.34
C THR A 278 -5.41 14.97 13.24
N GLY A 279 -6.60 14.68 12.74
CA GLY A 279 -7.20 15.45 11.65
C GLY A 279 -8.40 14.78 11.01
N ARG A 280 -9.02 15.50 10.07
CA ARG A 280 -10.08 14.97 9.20
C ARG A 280 -9.54 14.21 8.00
N GLU A 281 -8.33 14.53 7.59
CA GLU A 281 -7.65 13.93 6.45
C GLU A 281 -6.17 13.82 6.78
N ILE A 282 -5.61 12.61 6.65
CA ILE A 282 -4.20 12.32 6.88
C ILE A 282 -3.69 11.45 5.73
N PHE A 283 -2.51 11.80 5.25
CA PHE A 283 -1.75 10.98 4.32
C PHE A 283 -0.69 10.23 5.11
N HIS A 284 -0.69 8.91 5.05
CA HIS A 284 0.35 8.08 5.65
C HIS A 284 0.88 7.04 4.66
N GLU A 285 2.19 6.82 4.67
CA GLU A 285 2.82 5.80 3.85
C GLU A 285 2.91 4.51 4.65
N VAL A 286 2.52 3.40 4.05
CA VAL A 286 2.51 2.07 4.67
C VAL A 286 3.00 1.03 3.66
N PRO A 287 3.68 -0.04 4.11
CA PRO A 287 4.03 -1.14 3.23
C PRO A 287 2.76 -1.81 2.67
N LEU A 288 2.90 -2.56 1.59
CA LEU A 288 1.80 -3.39 1.11
C LEU A 288 1.52 -4.53 2.10
N GLY A 289 0.25 -4.86 2.30
CA GLY A 289 -0.16 -5.98 3.14
C GLY A 289 -1.21 -5.67 4.21
N GLN A 290 -1.25 -6.56 5.21
CA GLN A 290 -2.06 -6.53 6.45
C GLN A 290 -1.87 -5.30 7.33
N HIS A 291 -2.78 -4.31 7.38
CA HIS A 291 -2.67 -3.17 8.31
C HIS A 291 -3.90 -2.94 9.18
N GLY A 292 -3.66 -2.62 10.45
CA GLY A 292 -4.69 -2.31 11.42
C GLY A 292 -4.87 -0.80 11.52
N ILE A 293 -6.04 -0.31 11.14
CA ILE A 293 -6.35 1.12 11.16
C ILE A 293 -7.37 1.37 12.28
N LEU A 294 -7.12 2.40 13.08
CA LEU A 294 -8.02 2.85 14.14
C LEU A 294 -8.18 4.36 14.07
N ALA A 295 -9.43 4.81 14.00
CA ALA A 295 -9.82 6.19 14.14
C ALA A 295 -10.56 6.36 15.48
N SER A 296 -10.08 7.28 16.31
CA SER A 296 -10.64 7.57 17.64
C SER A 296 -11.14 9.00 17.73
N TYR A 297 -12.37 9.17 18.21
CA TYR A 297 -12.98 10.47 18.46
C TYR A 297 -13.87 10.42 19.71
N GLN A 298 -13.42 11.09 20.77
CA GLN A 298 -14.12 11.11 22.08
C GLN A 298 -14.35 9.68 22.61
N THR A 299 -15.61 9.28 22.80
CA THR A 299 -16.02 7.94 23.27
C THR A 299 -16.29 6.95 22.14
N LYS A 300 -16.12 7.38 20.87
CA LYS A 300 -16.41 6.58 19.69
C LYS A 300 -15.12 6.24 18.96
N ASP A 301 -14.96 4.97 18.68
CA ASP A 301 -13.84 4.43 17.93
C ASP A 301 -14.37 3.64 16.74
N LYS A 302 -13.64 3.69 15.63
CA LYS A 302 -13.83 2.79 14.50
C LYS A 302 -12.51 2.20 14.08
N SER A 303 -12.47 0.88 13.97
CA SER A 303 -11.30 0.12 13.55
C SER A 303 -11.64 -0.76 12.34
N SER A 304 -10.64 -1.03 11.51
CA SER A 304 -10.67 -2.14 10.57
C SER A 304 -9.26 -2.70 10.34
N VAL A 305 -9.22 -3.88 9.74
CA VAL A 305 -8.01 -4.52 9.23
C VAL A 305 -8.14 -4.56 7.73
N GLU A 306 -7.21 -3.95 7.03
CA GLU A 306 -7.27 -3.72 5.58
C GLU A 306 -6.04 -4.28 4.90
N PHE A 307 -6.24 -5.00 3.79
CA PHE A 307 -5.15 -5.45 2.93
C PHE A 307 -4.83 -4.39 1.88
N ILE A 308 -3.66 -3.77 2.01
CA ILE A 308 -3.23 -2.67 1.18
C ILE A 308 -2.45 -3.22 -0.01
N GLN A 309 -3.05 -3.12 -1.20
CA GLN A 309 -2.44 -3.53 -2.48
C GLN A 309 -1.86 -2.35 -3.27
N GLY A 310 -2.13 -1.12 -2.83
CA GLY A 310 -1.73 0.11 -3.51
C GLY A 310 -2.32 1.33 -2.85
N ASN A 311 -2.20 2.49 -3.51
CA ASN A 311 -2.73 3.74 -2.97
C ASN A 311 -4.24 3.64 -2.77
N GLY A 312 -4.71 4.03 -1.59
CA GLY A 312 -6.10 3.83 -1.16
C GLY A 312 -6.65 4.97 -0.31
N VAL A 313 -7.97 5.05 -0.23
CA VAL A 313 -8.68 6.01 0.63
C VAL A 313 -9.59 5.24 1.58
N PHE A 314 -9.42 5.46 2.89
CA PHE A 314 -10.22 4.82 3.94
C PHE A 314 -11.07 5.87 4.64
N ASN A 315 -12.38 5.66 4.68
CA ASN A 315 -13.33 6.63 5.20
C ASN A 315 -14.03 6.12 6.47
N TYR A 316 -13.89 6.86 7.57
CA TYR A 316 -14.53 6.58 8.84
C TYR A 316 -15.49 7.70 9.23
N ASN A 317 -16.78 7.39 9.18
CA ASN A 317 -17.84 8.32 9.58
C ASN A 317 -18.30 8.04 11.01
N PHE A 318 -18.27 9.06 11.87
CA PHE A 318 -18.68 9.01 13.27
C PHE A 318 -20.14 9.46 13.51
N ASN A 319 -20.88 9.81 12.45
CA ASN A 319 -22.32 10.04 12.54
C ASN A 319 -23.07 8.70 12.69
N GLU A 320 -24.05 8.65 13.58
CA GLU A 320 -24.73 7.44 14.10
C GLU A 320 -25.62 6.66 13.10
N THR A 321 -25.47 6.86 11.80
CA THR A 321 -26.34 6.25 10.79
C THR A 321 -25.57 5.79 9.55
N SER A 322 -24.67 4.82 9.69
CA SER A 322 -24.40 3.84 8.63
C SER A 322 -23.47 2.72 9.11
N ARG A 323 -24.04 1.52 9.18
CA ARG A 323 -23.31 0.28 8.88
C ARG A 323 -23.25 0.22 7.35
N ASN A 324 -22.10 0.55 6.77
CA ASN A 324 -21.58 0.01 5.51
C ASN A 324 -20.34 0.83 5.14
N ASN A 325 -19.19 0.15 5.11
CA ASN A 325 -17.99 0.67 4.48
C ASN A 325 -18.20 0.52 2.97
N ASP A 326 -18.58 1.59 2.29
CA ASP A 326 -18.55 1.61 0.84
C ASP A 326 -17.11 1.90 0.40
N LEU A 327 -16.45 0.86 -0.13
CA LEU A 327 -15.31 1.05 -1.03
C LEU A 327 -15.79 1.91 -2.20
N VAL A 328 -15.39 3.18 -2.23
CA VAL A 328 -15.40 3.93 -3.47
C VAL A 328 -14.11 3.58 -4.20
N THR A 329 -14.17 2.50 -4.97
CA THR A 329 -13.19 2.27 -6.04
C THR A 329 -13.29 3.46 -6.98
N LEU A 330 -12.19 4.20 -7.14
CA LEU A 330 -12.07 5.16 -8.24
C LEU A 330 -12.42 4.42 -9.55
N PRO A 331 -13.16 5.03 -10.48
CA PRO A 331 -13.61 4.36 -11.69
C PRO A 331 -12.40 3.79 -12.42
N GLN A 332 -12.35 2.46 -12.53
CA GLN A 332 -11.50 1.78 -13.49
C GLN A 332 -11.83 2.36 -14.86
N THR A 333 -10.86 3.06 -15.44
CA THR A 333 -10.89 3.36 -16.86
C THR A 333 -11.00 2.05 -17.62
N GLU A 334 -12.21 1.74 -18.10
CA GLU A 334 -12.47 0.69 -19.06
C GLU A 334 -11.47 0.79 -20.21
N LYS A 335 -10.66 -0.25 -20.42
CA LYS A 335 -9.96 -0.46 -21.68
C LYS A 335 -10.03 -1.92 -22.10
N THR A 336 -11.20 -2.28 -22.62
CA THR A 336 -11.30 -3.27 -23.70
C THR A 336 -12.12 -2.68 -24.84
N LYS A 337 -11.54 -1.74 -25.59
CA LYS A 337 -11.92 -1.52 -27.00
C LYS A 337 -10.67 -1.26 -27.83
N LYS A 338 -10.43 -2.18 -28.76
CA LYS A 338 -9.56 -2.04 -29.93
C LYS A 338 -9.76 -0.64 -30.54
N GLN A 339 -8.74 0.20 -30.50
CA GLN A 339 -8.70 1.45 -31.26
C GLN A 339 -7.43 1.50 -32.08
N THR A 340 -7.64 1.36 -33.37
CA THR A 340 -6.73 1.64 -34.48
C THR A 340 -6.33 3.11 -34.46
N MET A 341 -5.04 3.40 -34.39
CA MET A 341 -4.51 4.76 -34.52
C MET A 341 -4.28 5.11 -35.99
N LYS A 342 -4.97 6.14 -36.48
CA LYS A 342 -4.62 6.88 -37.71
C LYS A 342 -4.18 8.30 -37.32
N MET A 343 -3.01 8.72 -37.80
CA MET A 343 -2.49 10.09 -37.66
C MET A 343 -2.67 10.88 -38.97
N LYS A 344 -2.95 12.20 -38.92
CA LYS A 344 -2.28 13.29 -39.70
C LYS A 344 -2.84 14.70 -39.35
N PRO A 345 -2.22 15.84 -39.74
CA PRO A 345 -1.61 16.80 -38.81
C PRO A 345 -2.15 18.26 -38.81
N LYS A 346 -1.57 19.05 -37.89
CA LYS A 346 -1.70 20.49 -37.49
C LYS A 346 -1.97 21.59 -38.54
N GLN A 347 -2.70 22.63 -38.08
CA GLN A 347 -2.39 24.10 -38.01
C GLN A 347 -3.68 24.86 -37.53
N ALA A 348 -3.75 26.05 -36.91
CA ALA A 348 -2.89 26.98 -36.16
C ALA A 348 -3.81 28.05 -35.49
N ASN A 349 -3.40 28.57 -34.31
CA ASN A 349 -3.75 29.85 -33.62
C ASN A 349 -5.21 30.31 -33.38
N VAL A 350 -5.57 30.70 -32.14
CA VAL A 350 -5.68 32.09 -31.62
C VAL A 350 -5.83 32.07 -30.08
N ALA A 351 -5.22 33.07 -29.43
CA ALA A 351 -5.08 33.32 -27.99
C ALA A 351 -6.37 33.73 -27.23
N ALA A 352 -6.42 33.48 -25.91
CA ALA A 352 -6.52 34.53 -24.87
C ALA A 352 -6.86 34.00 -23.44
N LYS A 353 -6.12 34.58 -22.47
CA LYS A 353 -6.46 34.94 -21.07
C LYS A 353 -6.20 33.96 -19.92
N ASP A 354 -5.25 34.43 -19.11
CA ASP A 354 -4.78 34.00 -17.79
C ASP A 354 -5.88 33.83 -16.73
N LYS A 355 -5.80 32.69 -16.02
CA LYS A 355 -6.03 32.57 -14.57
C LYS A 355 -5.01 31.55 -14.04
N PRO A 356 -4.28 31.82 -12.94
CA PRO A 356 -3.31 30.87 -12.42
C PRO A 356 -4.04 29.72 -11.71
N GLN A 357 -4.21 28.60 -12.42
CA GLN A 357 -4.40 27.29 -11.80
C GLN A 357 -3.02 26.82 -11.33
N MET A 358 -2.85 26.66 -10.01
CA MET A 358 -1.74 25.89 -9.46
C MET A 358 -1.85 24.46 -9.98
N SER A 359 -1.05 24.13 -10.99
CA SER A 359 -0.89 22.77 -11.48
C SER A 359 -0.09 21.98 -10.44
N LEU A 360 -0.73 21.00 -9.82
CA LEU A 360 -0.06 19.89 -9.14
C LEU A 360 0.84 19.21 -10.18
N SER A 361 2.15 19.42 -10.06
CA SER A 361 3.11 18.65 -10.83
C SER A 361 3.02 17.21 -10.34
N ASN A 362 2.63 16.30 -11.24
CA ASN A 362 2.90 14.87 -11.12
C ASN A 362 4.40 14.67 -10.89
N LYS A 363 4.79 14.57 -9.63
CA LYS A 363 6.05 13.98 -9.19
C LYS A 363 5.68 12.78 -8.36
N SER A 364 5.68 11.62 -8.98
CA SER A 364 5.78 10.34 -8.29
C SER A 364 7.14 10.34 -7.57
N TYR A 365 7.12 10.59 -6.27
CA TYR A 365 8.30 10.39 -5.46
C TYR A 365 8.35 8.91 -5.08
N GLU A 366 9.28 8.18 -5.69
CA GLU A 366 9.71 6.87 -5.21
C GLU A 366 10.72 7.13 -4.08
N TYR A 367 10.35 6.86 -2.83
CA TYR A 367 11.30 6.84 -1.73
C TYR A 367 11.61 5.39 -1.39
N PHE A 368 12.86 4.98 -1.66
CA PHE A 368 13.43 3.75 -1.11
C PHE A 368 13.84 4.04 0.32
N MET A 369 13.35 3.27 1.29
CA MET A 369 13.83 3.42 2.66
C MET A 369 15.31 3.07 2.75
N GLY A 370 16.05 3.98 3.37
CA GLY A 370 17.47 3.89 3.65
C GLY A 370 17.78 2.74 4.59
N ILE A 371 18.67 1.87 4.13
CA ILE A 371 19.48 1.02 4.99
C ILE A 371 20.59 1.94 5.52
N GLU A 372 20.75 2.05 6.84
CA GLU A 372 21.91 2.75 7.40
C GLU A 372 23.19 2.06 6.92
N ALA A 373 24.12 2.84 6.37
CA ALA A 373 25.39 2.34 5.85
C ALA A 373 26.19 1.66 6.97
N SER A 374 26.53 0.39 6.80
CA SER A 374 27.27 -0.39 7.79
C SER A 374 28.79 -0.13 7.75
N THR A 375 29.28 0.59 6.73
CA THR A 375 30.70 0.92 6.57
C THR A 375 30.94 2.33 6.02
N THR A 376 32.08 2.92 6.39
CA THR A 376 32.50 4.27 6.00
C THR A 376 32.68 4.44 4.47
N GLU A 377 32.95 3.35 3.76
CA GLU A 377 33.11 3.33 2.29
C GLU A 377 31.78 3.47 1.53
N GLN A 378 30.65 3.09 2.14
CA GLN A 378 29.32 3.28 1.53
C GLN A 378 28.91 4.76 1.49
N ASN A 379 29.37 5.59 2.44
CA ASN A 379 29.02 7.02 2.52
C ASN A 379 29.55 7.86 1.34
N GLU A 380 30.66 7.47 0.70
CA GLU A 380 31.18 8.22 -0.45
C GLU A 380 30.35 8.02 -1.73
N SER A 381 29.62 6.90 -1.82
CA SER A 381 28.76 6.59 -2.97
C SER A 381 27.37 7.24 -2.93
N PHE A 382 26.94 7.72 -1.75
CA PHE A 382 25.64 8.40 -1.58
C PHE A 382 25.73 9.93 -1.70
N ASN A 383 26.91 10.53 -1.50
CA ASN A 383 27.10 11.98 -1.63
C ASN A 383 27.54 12.37 -3.05
N GLY A 384 26.63 12.21 -4.01
CA GLY A 384 26.77 12.70 -5.38
C GLY A 384 26.73 14.23 -5.46
N THR A 385 27.78 14.91 -5.00
CA THR A 385 28.03 16.30 -5.39
C THR A 385 28.82 16.27 -6.70
N PRO A 386 28.36 16.92 -7.78
CA PRO A 386 29.13 16.95 -9.02
C PRO A 386 30.40 17.78 -8.79
N SER A 387 31.56 17.11 -8.87
CA SER A 387 32.86 17.78 -8.93
C SER A 387 32.91 18.64 -10.19
N ALA A 388 33.00 19.96 -10.00
CA ALA A 388 33.15 20.93 -11.07
C ALA A 388 34.64 21.19 -11.33
N LYS A 389 35.10 20.78 -12.52
CA LYS A 389 36.33 21.23 -13.23
C LYS A 389 37.66 20.89 -12.52
N LEU A 390 38.71 20.41 -13.18
CA LEU A 390 39.29 20.70 -14.50
C LEU A 390 40.09 19.48 -14.98
#